data_AF-A0A858WX03-F1
#
_entry.id   AF-A0A858WX03-F1
#
_cell.length_a   1.000
_cell.length_b   1.000
_cell.length_c   1.000
_cell.angle_alpha   90.00
_cell.angle_beta   90.00
_cell.angle_gamma   90.00
#
_symmetry.space_group_name_H-M   'P 1'
#
loop_
_entity.id
_entity.type
_entity.pdbx_description
1 polymer ?
#
loop_
_entity_poly.entity_id
_entity_poly.type
_entity_poly.pdbx_seq_one_letter_code
_entity_poly.pdbx_strand_id
1 'polypeptide(L)'
;MKRVILALAALIGTGAPSSAQSPAPQPTPWGNFDWSQVAAPRVTLPQSVVPLQPTIPGSVAAPPAAPSPARTPVVRAPAVQAPPVQPPASRQAARPGASQSTTQSARTAAPTTPRRARTVAAAPVEDKDPPQPVPAAPVEPPLAILLDGLGIYVQQDYVGVSALARPLQQQGYRTIVDNHFMRNVQGQVPAIIIGHSMGGQSALRLARQIVQAGYPAPDVITIDAAPLPSPCAVPRCTNIFSPGFPQVVGAQNISAWDHGAYLVSHAMLASNPAIQRMVLQYTASLIAQRNGARVAAQRSSND
;
A
#
# COMPACT_ATOMS: atom_id res chain seq x y z
N MET A 1 -49.85 -58.00 3.99
CA MET A 1 -50.61 -57.41 5.10
C MET A 1 -50.34 -55.90 5.14
N LYS A 2 -51.44 -55.13 5.21
CA LYS A 2 -51.68 -53.69 5.46
C LYS A 2 -50.52 -52.68 5.37
N ARG A 3 -50.74 -51.72 4.46
CA ARG A 3 -50.19 -50.36 4.38
C ARG A 3 -50.50 -49.57 5.66
N VAL A 4 -49.57 -48.73 6.12
CA VAL A 4 -49.90 -47.55 6.94
C VAL A 4 -49.24 -46.34 6.29
N ILE A 5 -50.10 -45.54 5.66
CA ILE A 5 -49.86 -44.17 5.21
C ILE A 5 -50.31 -43.30 6.38
N LEU A 6 -49.42 -42.46 6.93
CA LEU A 6 -49.84 -41.33 7.76
C LEU A 6 -49.44 -40.04 7.07
N ALA A 7 -50.46 -39.33 6.62
CA ALA A 7 -50.41 -37.93 6.23
C ALA A 7 -50.41 -37.06 7.50
N LEU A 8 -49.55 -36.05 7.54
CA LEU A 8 -49.80 -34.85 8.35
C LEU A 8 -49.64 -33.64 7.44
N ALA A 9 -50.77 -32.99 7.18
CA ALA A 9 -50.88 -31.78 6.39
C ALA A 9 -50.84 -30.55 7.30
N ALA A 10 -50.18 -29.52 6.78
CA ALA A 10 -50.52 -28.10 6.84
C ALA A 10 -50.68 -27.40 8.21
N LEU A 11 -49.68 -26.58 8.54
CA LEU A 11 -49.85 -25.26 9.14
C LEU A 11 -48.83 -24.31 8.50
N ILE A 12 -49.17 -23.79 7.32
CA ILE A 12 -48.44 -22.70 6.68
C ILE A 12 -48.99 -21.40 7.28
N GLY A 13 -48.30 -20.88 8.28
CA GLY A 13 -48.49 -19.51 8.74
C GLY A 13 -47.78 -18.56 7.79
N THR A 14 -48.54 -17.78 7.02
CA THR A 14 -48.03 -16.64 6.25
C THR A 14 -47.71 -15.48 7.21
N GLY A 15 -46.57 -15.55 7.87
CA GLY A 15 -45.98 -14.41 8.58
C GLY A 15 -45.21 -13.54 7.60
N ALA A 16 -45.63 -12.28 7.45
CA ALA A 16 -44.88 -11.28 6.70
C ALA A 16 -43.48 -11.10 7.31
N PRO A 17 -42.40 -10.96 6.51
CA PRO A 17 -41.08 -10.67 7.05
C PRO A 17 -41.11 -9.29 7.71
N SER A 18 -40.97 -9.27 9.03
CA SER A 18 -40.71 -8.05 9.78
C SER A 18 -39.40 -7.46 9.28
N SER A 19 -39.45 -6.21 8.81
CA SER A 19 -38.30 -5.43 8.38
C SER A 19 -37.36 -5.24 9.57
N ALA A 20 -36.44 -6.18 9.76
CA ALA A 20 -35.36 -6.06 10.74
C ALA A 20 -34.51 -4.86 10.33
N GLN A 21 -34.66 -3.75 11.08
CA GLN A 21 -33.75 -2.62 11.03
C GLN A 21 -32.34 -3.16 11.23
N SER A 22 -31.47 -2.95 10.23
CA SER A 22 -30.05 -3.21 10.38
C SER A 22 -29.56 -2.48 11.63
N PRO A 23 -28.88 -3.17 12.57
CA PRO A 23 -28.36 -2.51 13.75
C PRO A 23 -27.43 -1.38 13.28
N ALA A 24 -27.58 -0.22 13.91
CA ALA A 24 -26.69 0.91 13.67
C ALA A 24 -25.23 0.45 13.81
N PRO A 25 -24.33 0.90 12.93
CA PRO A 25 -22.92 0.52 13.00
C PRO A 25 -22.40 0.83 14.40
N GLN A 26 -21.96 -0.21 15.11
CA GLN A 26 -21.34 -0.07 16.42
C GLN A 26 -20.07 0.79 16.26
N PRO A 27 -19.85 1.80 17.12
CA PRO A 27 -18.61 2.55 17.10
C PRO A 27 -17.46 1.56 17.32
N THR A 28 -16.46 1.58 16.44
CA THR A 28 -15.27 0.74 16.61
C THR A 28 -14.56 1.18 17.90
N PRO A 29 -13.88 0.27 18.62
CA PRO A 29 -13.14 0.61 19.85
C PRO A 29 -12.01 1.63 19.64
N TRP A 30 -11.77 2.07 18.40
CA TRP A 30 -10.75 3.03 17.98
C TRP A 30 -11.31 4.41 17.59
N GLY A 31 -12.61 4.65 17.80
CA GLY A 31 -13.35 5.80 17.25
C GLY A 31 -12.84 7.21 17.59
N ASN A 32 -11.83 7.36 18.45
CA ASN A 32 -11.26 8.67 18.82
C ASN A 32 -9.73 8.75 18.68
N PHE A 33 -9.07 7.79 18.02
CA PHE A 33 -7.63 7.90 17.77
C PHE A 33 -7.38 8.88 16.62
N ASP A 34 -6.73 10.01 16.89
CA ASP A 34 -6.35 10.99 15.88
C ASP A 34 -5.15 10.48 15.06
N TRP A 35 -5.46 9.78 13.97
CA TRP A 35 -4.48 9.21 13.05
C TRP A 35 -3.59 10.26 12.36
N SER A 36 -3.98 11.54 12.36
CA SER A 36 -3.17 12.61 11.77
C SER A 36 -1.92 12.96 12.61
N GLN A 37 -1.92 12.61 13.90
CA GLN A 37 -0.82 12.91 14.84
C GLN A 37 0.34 11.91 14.75
N VAL A 38 0.16 10.78 14.05
CA VAL A 38 1.24 9.82 13.82
C VAL A 38 2.11 10.34 12.67
N ALA A 39 2.90 11.38 12.96
CA ALA A 39 3.91 11.90 12.05
C ALA A 39 4.97 10.81 11.83
N ALA A 40 5.01 10.26 10.63
CA ALA A 40 6.03 9.29 10.27
C ALA A 40 7.37 9.99 9.99
N PRO A 41 8.50 9.33 10.30
CA PRO A 41 9.81 9.84 9.96
C PRO A 41 9.93 10.06 8.45
N ARG A 42 10.65 11.11 8.05
CA ARG A 42 11.06 11.30 6.65
C ARG A 42 11.97 10.14 6.27
N VAL A 43 11.63 9.44 5.20
CA VAL A 43 12.49 8.40 4.62
C VAL A 43 13.55 9.10 3.77
N THR A 44 14.81 8.96 4.15
CA THR A 44 15.95 9.40 3.34
C THR A 44 16.27 8.29 2.34
N LEU A 45 16.21 8.58 1.04
CA LEU A 45 16.59 7.66 -0.03
C LEU A 45 18.04 7.94 -0.46
N PRO A 46 18.82 6.93 -0.90
CA PRO A 46 20.22 7.10 -1.26
C PRO A 46 20.36 8.00 -2.48
N GLN A 47 21.00 9.16 -2.33
CA GLN A 47 21.11 10.19 -3.39
C GLN A 47 21.91 9.80 -4.65
N SER A 48 22.26 8.52 -4.84
CA SER A 48 23.27 8.06 -5.79
C SER A 48 22.73 7.58 -7.14
N VAL A 49 21.41 7.65 -7.40
CA VAL A 49 20.88 7.23 -8.70
C VAL A 49 20.71 8.45 -9.59
N VAL A 50 21.65 8.64 -10.52
CA VAL A 50 21.45 9.52 -11.68
C VAL A 50 20.23 8.96 -12.42
N PRO A 51 19.15 9.74 -12.59
CA PRO A 51 17.99 9.26 -13.32
C PRO A 51 18.44 8.94 -14.75
N LEU A 52 18.21 7.69 -15.18
CA LEU A 52 18.34 7.31 -16.59
C LEU A 52 17.36 8.18 -17.36
N GLN A 53 17.88 9.13 -18.14
CA GLN A 53 17.05 9.90 -19.06
C GLN A 53 16.41 8.91 -20.04
N PRO A 54 15.09 8.93 -20.22
CA PRO A 54 14.47 8.14 -21.26
C PRO A 54 14.97 8.66 -22.61
N THR A 55 15.77 7.86 -23.32
CA THR A 55 15.95 8.02 -24.75
C THR A 55 14.59 7.80 -25.40
N ILE A 56 14.04 8.84 -26.03
CA ILE A 56 12.79 8.77 -26.80
C ILE A 56 13.18 8.47 -28.26
N PRO A 57 13.09 7.22 -28.74
CA PRO A 57 13.19 6.95 -30.17
C PRO A 57 11.87 7.36 -30.85
N GLY A 58 11.95 8.29 -31.79
CA GLY A 58 10.98 8.47 -32.88
C GLY A 58 9.58 8.94 -32.49
N SER A 59 9.38 10.26 -32.46
CA SER A 59 8.05 10.87 -32.45
C SER A 59 7.34 10.66 -33.79
N VAL A 60 6.39 9.72 -33.84
CA VAL A 60 5.47 9.56 -34.98
C VAL A 60 4.20 10.37 -34.71
N ALA A 61 3.82 11.19 -35.69
CA ALA A 61 2.70 12.11 -35.61
C ALA A 61 1.37 11.42 -35.26
N ALA A 62 0.65 11.98 -34.30
CA ALA A 62 -0.68 11.49 -33.89
C ALA A 62 -1.73 11.74 -34.99
N PRO A 63 -2.65 10.80 -35.24
CA PRO A 63 -3.77 11.00 -36.15
C PRO A 63 -4.81 11.98 -35.59
N PRO A 64 -5.59 12.66 -36.46
CA PRO A 64 -6.57 13.68 -36.05
C PRO A 64 -7.73 13.09 -35.24
N ALA A 65 -8.17 13.87 -34.25
CA ALA A 65 -9.23 13.53 -33.32
C ALA A 65 -10.61 13.40 -34.01
N ALA A 66 -11.36 12.37 -33.64
CA ALA A 66 -12.75 12.18 -34.04
C ALA A 66 -13.69 13.18 -33.34
N PRO A 67 -14.81 13.60 -33.98
CA PRO A 67 -15.75 14.55 -33.42
C PRO A 67 -16.55 13.97 -32.24
N SER A 68 -16.68 14.76 -31.18
CA SER A 68 -17.45 14.44 -29.96
C SER A 68 -18.95 14.25 -30.25
N PRO A 69 -19.61 13.23 -29.66
CA PRO A 69 -21.06 13.10 -29.75
C PRO A 69 -21.80 14.16 -28.91
N ALA A 70 -22.94 14.59 -29.44
CA ALA A 70 -23.83 15.58 -28.85
C ALA A 70 -24.39 15.15 -27.48
N ARG A 71 -24.44 16.11 -26.54
CA ARG A 71 -24.97 15.92 -25.19
C ARG A 71 -26.49 15.88 -25.20
N THR A 72 -27.07 14.80 -24.67
CA THR A 72 -28.50 14.69 -24.36
C THR A 72 -28.85 15.54 -23.13
N PRO A 73 -29.95 16.31 -23.14
CA PRO A 73 -30.39 17.08 -21.98
C PRO A 73 -30.94 16.14 -20.88
N VAL A 74 -30.43 16.30 -19.66
CA VAL A 74 -30.93 15.63 -18.45
C VAL A 74 -32.11 16.41 -17.90
N VAL A 75 -33.29 15.79 -17.90
CA VAL A 75 -34.50 16.30 -17.22
C VAL A 75 -34.33 16.12 -15.72
N ARG A 76 -34.40 17.24 -14.98
CA ARG A 76 -34.20 17.30 -13.53
C ARG A 76 -35.53 17.03 -12.81
N ALA A 77 -35.59 15.97 -12.00
CA ALA A 77 -36.74 15.69 -11.15
C ALA A 77 -36.85 16.72 -9.99
N PRO A 78 -38.07 17.04 -9.53
CA PRO A 78 -38.28 17.98 -8.42
C PRO A 78 -37.80 17.40 -7.09
N ALA A 79 -37.17 18.26 -6.28
CA ALA A 79 -36.61 17.92 -4.98
C ALA A 79 -37.71 17.68 -3.94
N VAL A 80 -37.66 16.54 -3.26
CA VAL A 80 -38.43 16.27 -2.04
C VAL A 80 -37.74 16.94 -0.86
N GLN A 81 -38.47 17.80 -0.15
CA GLN A 81 -38.00 18.59 0.97
C GLN A 81 -37.92 17.70 2.22
N ALA A 82 -36.71 17.47 2.75
CA ALA A 82 -36.51 16.76 4.00
C ALA A 82 -36.81 17.68 5.21
N PRO A 83 -37.39 17.15 6.31
CA PRO A 83 -37.63 17.92 7.52
C PRO A 83 -36.32 18.31 8.24
N PRO A 84 -36.31 19.41 9.00
CA PRO A 84 -35.12 19.92 9.67
C PRO A 84 -34.64 18.98 10.79
N VAL A 85 -33.37 18.59 10.71
CA VAL A 85 -32.65 17.87 11.76
C VAL A 85 -32.27 18.85 12.87
N GLN A 86 -32.75 18.60 14.09
CA GLN A 86 -32.33 19.34 15.28
C GLN A 86 -30.88 18.95 15.66
N PRO A 87 -30.00 19.91 15.98
CA PRO A 87 -28.65 19.62 16.44
C PRO A 87 -28.67 19.09 17.90
N PRO A 88 -27.85 18.09 18.24
CA PRO A 88 -27.71 17.64 19.62
C PRO A 88 -26.96 18.67 20.47
N ALA A 89 -27.41 18.78 21.72
CA ALA A 89 -26.91 19.69 22.74
C ALA A 89 -25.42 19.47 23.08
N SER A 90 -24.65 20.54 23.01
CA SER A 90 -23.24 20.62 23.41
C SER A 90 -23.09 20.43 24.92
N ARG A 91 -22.45 19.34 25.37
CA ARG A 91 -21.91 19.25 26.73
C ARG A 91 -20.50 19.83 26.75
N GLN A 92 -20.35 21.02 27.32
CA GLN A 92 -19.07 21.58 27.73
C GLN A 92 -18.51 20.77 28.90
N ALA A 93 -17.34 20.17 28.71
CA ALA A 93 -16.52 19.61 29.78
C ALA A 93 -15.35 20.55 30.06
N ALA A 94 -15.11 20.78 31.35
CA ALA A 94 -14.21 21.77 31.91
C ALA A 94 -12.72 21.48 31.64
N ARG A 95 -11.95 22.58 31.52
CA ARG A 95 -10.49 22.63 31.62
C ARG A 95 -10.03 22.49 33.08
N PRO A 96 -8.88 21.86 33.30
CA PRO A 96 -7.74 22.53 33.94
C PRO A 96 -6.49 22.28 33.07
N GLY A 97 -5.46 23.11 32.98
CA GLY A 97 -4.76 23.91 33.95
C GLY A 97 -3.30 23.94 33.46
N ALA A 98 -2.63 25.08 33.61
CA ALA A 98 -1.36 25.42 32.97
C ALA A 98 -0.16 24.56 33.37
N SER A 99 0.85 24.50 32.49
CA SER A 99 2.24 24.87 32.84
C SER A 99 3.10 25.01 31.59
N GLN A 100 3.70 26.20 31.49
CA GLN A 100 4.76 26.56 30.55
C GLN A 100 6.06 25.88 31.00
N SER A 101 6.87 25.39 30.06
CA SER A 101 8.32 25.28 30.28
C SER A 101 9.06 25.49 28.97
N THR A 102 9.57 26.69 28.84
CA THR A 102 10.56 27.15 27.87
C THR A 102 11.94 26.64 28.24
N THR A 103 12.66 26.01 27.31
CA THR A 103 14.13 26.03 27.30
C THR A 103 14.63 25.90 25.86
N GLN A 104 14.87 27.05 25.23
CA GLN A 104 15.64 27.16 23.99
C GLN A 104 17.13 27.03 24.32
N SER A 105 17.74 25.89 23.98
CA SER A 105 19.20 25.78 23.92
C SER A 105 19.70 26.29 22.58
N ALA A 106 20.39 27.42 22.61
CA ALA A 106 21.21 27.93 21.52
C ALA A 106 22.34 26.93 21.22
N ARG A 107 22.41 26.43 19.98
CA ARG A 107 23.58 25.72 19.46
C ARG A 107 24.45 26.69 18.68
N THR A 108 25.64 26.90 19.21
CA THR A 108 26.76 27.61 18.60
C THR A 108 27.18 26.90 17.31
N ALA A 109 27.20 27.64 16.20
CA ALA A 109 27.71 27.17 14.92
C ALA A 109 29.25 27.09 14.96
N ALA A 110 29.81 25.96 14.52
CA ALA A 110 31.24 25.80 14.32
C ALA A 110 31.68 26.39 12.96
N PRO A 111 32.89 26.97 12.86
CA PRO A 111 33.39 27.56 11.61
C PRO A 111 33.80 26.47 10.60
N THR A 112 33.29 26.60 9.37
CA THR A 112 33.61 25.74 8.22
C THR A 112 34.96 26.15 7.61
N THR A 113 35.95 25.26 7.64
CA THR A 113 37.25 25.46 6.99
C THR A 113 37.15 25.25 5.47
N PRO A 114 37.72 26.13 4.62
CA PRO A 114 37.70 25.96 3.18
C PRO A 114 38.62 24.79 2.73
N ARG A 115 38.02 23.78 2.10
CA ARG A 115 38.69 22.64 1.47
C ARG A 115 39.42 23.11 0.20
N ARG A 116 40.75 23.13 0.21
CA ARG A 116 41.59 23.42 -0.97
C ARG A 116 41.30 22.41 -2.08
N ALA A 117 40.94 22.91 -3.26
CA ALA A 117 40.87 22.15 -4.49
C ALA A 117 42.28 21.68 -4.87
N ARG A 118 42.50 20.36 -4.84
CA ARG A 118 43.72 19.73 -5.33
C ARG A 118 43.49 19.38 -6.79
N THR A 119 44.08 20.17 -7.69
CA THR A 119 44.15 19.88 -9.13
C THR A 119 45.03 18.64 -9.31
N VAL A 120 44.42 17.49 -9.58
CA VAL A 120 45.16 16.27 -9.95
C VAL A 120 45.36 16.34 -11.46
N ALA A 121 46.61 16.50 -11.88
CA ALA A 121 46.99 16.46 -13.29
C ALA A 121 46.61 15.10 -13.88
N ALA A 122 45.89 15.12 -15.01
CA ALA A 122 45.50 13.92 -15.74
C ALA A 122 46.76 13.23 -16.29
N ALA A 123 47.02 12.00 -15.81
CA ALA A 123 48.03 11.15 -16.40
C ALA A 123 47.57 10.70 -17.80
N PRO A 124 48.50 10.58 -18.77
CA PRO A 124 48.19 10.14 -20.12
C PRO A 124 47.62 8.71 -20.09
N VAL A 125 46.46 8.55 -20.73
CA VAL A 125 45.80 7.24 -20.89
C VAL A 125 46.59 6.46 -21.94
N GLU A 126 47.39 5.50 -21.48
CA GLU A 126 48.11 4.57 -22.36
C GLU A 126 47.09 3.57 -22.93
N ASP A 127 46.90 3.66 -24.25
CA ASP A 127 45.95 2.91 -25.06
C ASP A 127 46.46 1.47 -25.24
N LYS A 128 46.22 0.60 -24.25
CA LYS A 128 46.56 -0.82 -24.32
C LYS A 128 45.41 -1.70 -23.83
N ASP A 129 45.04 -2.58 -24.74
CA ASP A 129 44.11 -3.70 -24.66
C ASP A 129 42.62 -3.38 -24.86
N PRO A 130 41.94 -4.09 -25.80
CA PRO A 130 40.50 -4.00 -25.93
C PRO A 130 39.87 -4.42 -24.60
N PRO A 131 38.86 -3.68 -24.10
CA PRO A 131 38.27 -3.91 -22.79
C PRO A 131 37.78 -5.36 -22.71
N GLN A 132 38.36 -6.14 -21.80
CA GLN A 132 37.88 -7.48 -21.54
C GLN A 132 36.42 -7.41 -21.10
N PRO A 133 35.54 -8.31 -21.58
CA PRO A 133 34.15 -8.32 -21.20
C PRO A 133 34.04 -8.46 -19.67
N VAL A 134 33.60 -7.39 -19.01
CA VAL A 134 33.40 -7.39 -17.56
C VAL A 134 32.31 -8.42 -17.25
N PRO A 135 32.57 -9.41 -16.39
CA PRO A 135 31.55 -10.38 -15.98
C PRO A 135 30.31 -9.63 -15.46
N ALA A 136 29.14 -9.96 -16.00
CA ALA A 136 27.90 -9.33 -15.56
C ALA A 136 27.73 -9.54 -14.05
N ALA A 137 27.49 -8.45 -13.32
CA ALA A 137 27.26 -8.52 -11.88
C ALA A 137 26.07 -9.45 -11.55
N PRO A 138 26.12 -10.22 -10.45
CA PRO A 138 25.00 -11.06 -10.03
C PRO A 138 23.72 -10.22 -9.89
N VAL A 139 22.63 -10.68 -10.51
CA VAL A 139 21.35 -9.99 -10.40
C VAL A 139 20.78 -10.25 -9.01
N GLU A 140 20.72 -9.20 -8.19
CA GLU A 140 20.15 -9.34 -6.85
C GLU A 140 18.64 -9.72 -6.92
N PRO A 141 18.16 -10.58 -6.00
CA PRO A 141 16.74 -10.89 -5.92
C PRO A 141 15.92 -9.64 -5.56
N PRO A 142 14.70 -9.50 -6.09
CA PRO A 142 13.85 -8.34 -5.82
C PRO A 142 13.52 -8.23 -4.33
N LEU A 143 13.48 -7.00 -3.81
CA LEU A 143 13.17 -6.73 -2.42
C LEU A 143 11.65 -6.58 -2.19
N ALA A 144 11.13 -7.29 -1.20
CA ALA A 144 9.80 -7.11 -0.62
C ALA A 144 9.91 -6.49 0.78
N ILE A 145 9.15 -5.42 1.03
CA ILE A 145 9.04 -4.80 2.34
C ILE A 145 7.69 -5.14 2.95
N LEU A 146 7.70 -5.64 4.18
CA LEU A 146 6.52 -6.04 4.95
C LEU A 146 6.36 -5.09 6.13
N LEU A 147 5.24 -4.35 6.18
CA LEU A 147 4.95 -3.33 7.19
C LEU A 147 3.77 -3.73 8.06
N ASP A 148 4.06 -4.16 9.28
CA ASP A 148 3.03 -4.49 10.26
C ASP A 148 2.35 -3.24 10.86
N GLY A 149 1.14 -3.44 11.36
CA GLY A 149 0.30 -2.40 11.96
C GLY A 149 0.71 -1.95 13.37
N LEU A 150 -0.25 -1.39 14.10
CA LEU A 150 -0.10 -1.11 15.53
C LEU A 150 -0.06 -2.40 16.35
N GLY A 151 0.77 -2.43 17.39
CA GLY A 151 0.83 -3.55 18.34
C GLY A 151 1.74 -4.71 17.93
N ILE A 152 2.28 -4.71 16.70
CA ILE A 152 3.24 -5.70 16.21
C ILE A 152 4.56 -4.99 15.92
N TYR A 153 5.52 -5.12 16.84
CA TYR A 153 6.79 -4.38 16.80
C TYR A 153 8.01 -5.26 16.55
N VAL A 154 7.83 -6.57 16.59
CA VAL A 154 8.84 -7.57 16.32
C VAL A 154 8.35 -8.48 15.20
N GLN A 155 9.27 -8.99 14.39
CA GLN A 155 8.93 -9.96 13.36
C GLN A 155 8.32 -11.21 14.01
N GLN A 156 7.14 -11.62 13.52
CA GLN A 156 6.46 -12.82 13.96
C GLN A 156 6.03 -13.65 12.76
N ASP A 157 6.27 -14.96 12.80
CA ASP A 157 5.93 -15.85 11.67
C ASP A 157 4.43 -16.23 11.64
N TYR A 158 3.60 -15.72 12.56
CA TYR A 158 2.21 -16.15 12.75
C TYR A 158 1.16 -15.01 12.79
N VAL A 159 1.57 -13.76 13.02
CA VAL A 159 0.67 -12.60 13.13
C VAL A 159 1.12 -11.50 12.18
N GLY A 160 0.17 -10.83 11.52
CA GLY A 160 0.46 -9.70 10.65
C GLY A 160 0.96 -10.09 9.26
N VAL A 161 1.54 -9.12 8.54
CA VAL A 161 2.16 -9.35 7.24
C VAL A 161 3.55 -9.97 7.37
N SER A 162 4.17 -9.91 8.54
CA SER A 162 5.45 -10.58 8.81
C SER A 162 5.41 -12.09 8.59
N ALA A 163 4.25 -12.73 8.79
CA ALA A 163 4.02 -14.14 8.46
C ALA A 163 4.25 -14.48 6.97
N LEU A 164 4.24 -13.49 6.07
CA LEU A 164 4.52 -13.69 4.64
C LEU A 164 6.01 -13.74 4.31
N ALA A 165 6.91 -13.39 5.23
CA ALA A 165 8.33 -13.25 4.96
C ALA A 165 8.95 -14.55 4.40
N ARG A 166 8.85 -15.67 5.12
CA ARG A 166 9.43 -16.95 4.68
C ARG A 166 8.80 -17.45 3.37
N PRO A 167 7.46 -17.45 3.18
CA PRO A 167 6.87 -17.81 1.89
C PRO A 167 7.33 -16.93 0.72
N LEU A 168 7.52 -15.61 0.91
CA LEU A 168 8.03 -14.73 -0.14
C LEU A 168 9.51 -15.00 -0.45
N GLN A 169 10.32 -15.32 0.55
CA GLN A 169 11.69 -15.77 0.35
C GLN A 169 11.75 -17.04 -0.50
N GLN A 170 10.85 -17.99 -0.26
CA GLN A 170 10.74 -19.21 -1.07
C GLN A 170 10.32 -18.92 -2.53
N GLN A 171 9.62 -17.81 -2.78
CA GLN A 171 9.32 -17.35 -4.14
C GLN A 171 10.50 -16.64 -4.82
N GLY A 172 11.59 -16.37 -4.10
CA GLY A 172 12.78 -15.69 -4.62
C GLY A 172 12.85 -14.20 -4.30
N TYR A 173 12.07 -13.71 -3.34
CA TYR A 173 12.24 -12.35 -2.81
C TYR A 173 13.32 -12.29 -1.73
N ARG A 174 14.04 -11.17 -1.66
CA ARG A 174 14.61 -10.71 -0.38
C ARG A 174 13.50 -10.02 0.41
N THR A 175 13.45 -10.21 1.73
CA THR A 175 12.39 -9.61 2.56
C THR A 175 12.97 -8.76 3.67
N ILE A 176 12.41 -7.57 3.90
CA ILE A 176 12.61 -6.78 5.11
C ILE A 176 11.27 -6.69 5.83
N VAL A 177 11.25 -7.07 7.10
CA VAL A 177 10.10 -6.90 7.98
C VAL A 177 10.34 -5.68 8.85
N ASP A 178 9.33 -4.82 8.91
CA ASP A 178 9.31 -3.67 9.79
C ASP A 178 7.87 -3.41 10.23
N ASN A 179 7.66 -2.41 11.07
CA ASN A 179 6.34 -1.95 11.44
C ASN A 179 6.05 -0.59 10.77
N HIS A 180 4.88 -0.03 11.09
CA HIS A 180 4.43 1.25 10.57
C HIS A 180 5.40 2.44 10.81
N PHE A 181 6.40 2.33 11.69
CA PHE A 181 7.43 3.36 11.90
C PHE A 181 8.52 3.38 10.82
N MET A 182 8.67 2.31 10.01
CA MET A 182 9.60 2.29 8.87
C MET A 182 11.06 2.62 9.24
N ARG A 183 11.57 2.10 10.37
CA ARG A 183 12.93 2.37 10.85
C ARG A 183 14.01 1.64 10.06
N ASN A 184 13.72 0.43 9.60
CA ASN A 184 14.67 -0.49 8.95
C ASN A 184 14.59 -0.44 7.41
N VAL A 185 13.63 0.30 6.86
CA VAL A 185 13.37 0.37 5.42
C VAL A 185 13.96 1.63 4.76
N GLN A 186 14.68 2.44 5.52
CA GLN A 186 15.29 3.66 4.99
C GLN A 186 16.33 3.33 3.90
N GLY A 187 16.27 4.11 2.83
CA GLY A 187 17.15 3.95 1.68
C GLY A 187 16.93 2.71 0.82
N GLN A 188 15.89 1.93 1.10
CA GLN A 188 15.58 0.73 0.33
C GLN A 188 14.70 1.07 -0.88
N VAL A 189 14.97 0.42 -2.02
CA VAL A 189 14.14 0.52 -3.23
C VAL A 189 13.45 -0.83 -3.44
N PRO A 190 12.26 -1.04 -2.85
CA PRO A 190 11.54 -2.28 -2.98
C PRO A 190 10.96 -2.49 -4.38
N ALA A 191 10.86 -3.75 -4.77
CA ALA A 191 10.00 -4.16 -5.89
C ALA A 191 8.53 -4.22 -5.46
N ILE A 192 8.27 -4.56 -4.19
CA ILE A 192 6.92 -4.65 -3.62
C ILE A 192 6.89 -4.19 -2.16
N ILE A 193 5.79 -3.54 -1.75
CA ILE A 193 5.51 -3.18 -0.37
C ILE A 193 4.15 -3.78 0.02
N ILE A 194 4.11 -4.48 1.15
CA ILE A 194 2.90 -5.10 1.69
C ILE A 194 2.68 -4.54 3.09
N GLY A 195 1.52 -3.93 3.35
CA GLY A 195 1.24 -3.31 4.64
C GLY A 195 -0.14 -3.66 5.19
N HIS A 196 -0.24 -3.86 6.51
CA HIS A 196 -1.51 -4.11 7.22
C HIS A 196 -1.86 -2.97 8.17
N SER A 197 -3.14 -2.59 8.28
CA SER A 197 -3.58 -1.55 9.21
C SER A 197 -2.80 -0.23 9.01
N MET A 198 -2.18 0.32 10.07
CA MET A 198 -1.31 1.48 9.95
C MET A 198 -0.05 1.22 9.10
N GLY A 199 0.41 -0.03 9.02
CA GLY A 199 1.44 -0.44 8.08
C GLY A 199 1.01 -0.30 6.62
N GLY A 200 -0.28 -0.49 6.31
CA GLY A 200 -0.87 -0.23 4.99
C GLY A 200 -0.82 1.26 4.62
N GLN A 201 -1.16 2.14 5.56
CA GLN A 201 -1.00 3.59 5.37
C GLN A 201 0.47 3.98 5.17
N SER A 202 1.37 3.37 5.93
CA SER A 202 2.81 3.57 5.78
C SER A 202 3.33 3.07 4.42
N ALA A 203 2.82 1.95 3.92
CA ALA A 203 3.16 1.43 2.60
C ALA A 203 2.78 2.40 1.48
N LEU A 204 1.56 2.94 1.50
CA LEU A 204 1.08 3.92 0.52
C LEU A 204 1.93 5.20 0.51
N ARG A 205 2.32 5.68 1.70
CA ARG A 205 3.20 6.83 1.84
C ARG A 205 4.61 6.55 1.34
N LEU A 206 5.19 5.40 1.68
CA LEU A 206 6.52 5.00 1.23
C LEU A 206 6.58 4.88 -0.29
N ALA A 207 5.57 4.25 -0.91
CA ALA A 207 5.47 4.13 -2.35
C ALA A 207 5.45 5.51 -3.05
N ARG A 208 4.68 6.46 -2.51
CA ARG A 208 4.67 7.85 -3.01
C ARG A 208 6.05 8.50 -2.92
N GLN A 209 6.76 8.32 -1.80
CA GLN A 209 8.10 8.88 -1.61
C GLN A 209 9.11 8.30 -2.60
N ILE A 210 9.05 6.99 -2.86
CA ILE A 210 9.90 6.30 -3.85
C ILE A 210 9.67 6.88 -5.25
N VAL A 211 8.42 7.02 -5.68
CA VAL A 211 8.08 7.60 -7.00
C VAL A 211 8.50 9.07 -7.09
N GLN A 212 8.24 9.86 -6.06
CA GLN A 212 8.63 11.29 -6.03
C GLN A 212 10.14 11.49 -6.09
N ALA A 213 10.92 10.54 -5.58
CA ALA A 213 12.37 10.55 -5.67
C ALA A 213 12.92 10.00 -7.00
N GLY A 214 12.06 9.65 -7.96
CA GLY A 214 12.45 9.21 -9.30
C GLY A 214 12.86 7.74 -9.41
N TYR A 215 12.63 6.94 -8.37
CA TYR A 215 12.87 5.50 -8.43
C TYR A 215 11.72 4.77 -9.13
N PRO A 216 11.97 3.54 -9.61
CA PRO A 216 10.91 2.67 -10.12
C PRO A 216 9.76 2.52 -9.12
N ALA A 217 8.53 2.67 -9.60
CA ALA A 217 7.34 2.51 -8.79
C ALA A 217 7.22 1.06 -8.27
N PRO A 218 7.11 0.84 -6.94
CA PRO A 218 6.89 -0.50 -6.40
C PRO A 218 5.45 -0.95 -6.65
N ASP A 219 5.23 -2.26 -6.64
CA ASP A 219 3.88 -2.81 -6.44
C ASP A 219 3.47 -2.58 -4.97
N VAL A 220 2.19 -2.24 -4.72
CA VAL A 220 1.68 -2.04 -3.36
C VAL A 220 0.51 -2.97 -3.09
N ILE A 221 0.55 -3.65 -1.94
CA ILE A 221 -0.58 -4.40 -1.40
C ILE A 221 -0.89 -3.87 0.00
N THR A 222 -2.14 -3.51 0.23
CA THR A 222 -2.64 -3.12 1.55
C THR A 222 -3.68 -4.11 2.04
N ILE A 223 -3.68 -4.41 3.34
CA ILE A 223 -4.63 -5.29 4.00
C ILE A 223 -5.28 -4.49 5.14
N ASP A 224 -6.59 -4.23 5.04
CA ASP A 224 -7.33 -3.33 5.93
C ASP A 224 -6.52 -2.07 6.27
N ALA A 225 -6.18 -1.25 5.27
CA ALA A 225 -5.44 -0.03 5.54
C ALA A 225 -6.15 0.83 6.61
N ALA A 226 -5.37 1.51 7.46
CA ALA A 226 -5.90 2.38 8.51
C ALA A 226 -6.92 3.39 7.97
N PRO A 227 -7.86 3.88 8.82
CA PRO A 227 -8.89 4.83 8.39
C PRO A 227 -8.30 6.04 7.66
N LEU A 228 -8.97 6.49 6.60
CA LEU A 228 -8.54 7.57 5.71
C LEU A 228 -7.17 7.30 5.07
N PRO A 229 -7.03 6.19 4.33
CA PRO A 229 -5.77 5.88 3.68
C PRO A 229 -5.43 6.92 2.60
N SER A 230 -4.13 7.17 2.45
CA SER A 230 -3.60 7.97 1.34
C SER A 230 -4.02 7.36 0.00
N PRO A 231 -4.37 8.16 -1.02
CA PRO A 231 -4.58 7.65 -2.36
C PRO A 231 -3.32 6.95 -2.87
N CYS A 232 -3.51 5.88 -3.66
CA CYS A 232 -2.41 5.14 -4.19
C CYS A 232 -1.69 5.93 -5.28
N ALA A 233 -0.36 6.05 -5.15
CA ALA A 233 0.48 6.86 -6.03
C ALA A 233 1.24 6.03 -7.09
N VAL A 234 0.98 4.73 -7.15
CA VAL A 234 1.68 3.79 -8.05
C VAL A 234 0.69 3.12 -9.01
N PRO A 235 1.13 2.69 -10.20
CA PRO A 235 0.23 2.07 -11.18
C PRO A 235 -0.37 0.73 -10.73
N ARG A 236 0.36 -0.04 -9.92
CA ARG A 236 -0.05 -1.38 -9.47
C ARG A 236 -0.26 -1.38 -7.96
N CYS A 237 -1.52 -1.29 -7.59
CA CYS A 237 -1.92 -1.12 -6.20
C CYS A 237 -3.16 -1.94 -5.89
N THR A 238 -3.07 -2.82 -4.89
CA THR A 238 -4.18 -3.67 -4.44
C THR A 238 -4.51 -3.33 -2.99
N ASN A 239 -5.80 -3.18 -2.70
CA ASN A 239 -6.32 -3.01 -1.35
C ASN A 239 -7.29 -4.14 -1.04
N ILE A 240 -6.92 -4.99 -0.07
CA ILE A 240 -7.75 -6.05 0.47
C ILE A 240 -8.43 -5.49 1.72
N PHE A 241 -9.74 -5.33 1.72
CA PHE A 241 -10.46 -4.66 2.81
C PHE A 241 -11.63 -5.49 3.32
N SER A 242 -11.85 -5.45 4.63
CA SER A 242 -13.01 -6.00 5.31
C SER A 242 -14.11 -4.96 5.48
N PRO A 243 -15.36 -5.36 5.74
CA PRO A 243 -16.42 -4.42 6.10
C PRO A 243 -16.02 -3.54 7.29
N GLY A 244 -16.30 -2.24 7.17
CA GLY A 244 -15.91 -1.24 8.15
C GLY A 244 -14.55 -0.58 7.89
N PHE A 245 -13.77 -1.07 6.93
CA PHE A 245 -12.53 -0.43 6.47
C PHE A 245 -12.74 0.28 5.13
N PRO A 246 -12.13 1.46 4.91
CA PRO A 246 -12.30 2.22 3.69
C PRO A 246 -11.58 1.58 2.51
N GLN A 247 -12.12 1.81 1.32
CA GLN A 247 -11.41 1.56 0.07
C GLN A 247 -10.25 2.55 -0.12
N VAL A 248 -9.20 2.12 -0.80
CA VAL A 248 -8.07 2.98 -1.19
C VAL A 248 -8.31 3.54 -2.58
N VAL A 249 -8.35 4.86 -2.70
CA VAL A 249 -8.53 5.55 -3.99
C VAL A 249 -7.36 5.24 -4.92
N GLY A 250 -7.65 4.86 -6.16
CA GLY A 250 -6.64 4.51 -7.16
C GLY A 250 -6.08 3.08 -7.03
N ALA A 251 -6.55 2.30 -6.06
CA ALA A 251 -6.21 0.88 -5.95
C ALA A 251 -7.29 -0.02 -6.57
N GLN A 252 -6.90 -1.24 -6.92
CA GLN A 252 -7.82 -2.36 -7.08
C GLN A 252 -8.33 -2.78 -5.70
N ASN A 253 -9.60 -2.51 -5.42
CA ASN A 253 -10.22 -2.78 -4.12
C ASN A 253 -10.89 -4.16 -4.15
N ILE A 254 -10.44 -5.06 -3.27
CA ILE A 254 -10.87 -6.46 -3.15
C ILE A 254 -11.50 -6.67 -1.76
N SER A 255 -12.74 -7.13 -1.72
CA SER A 255 -13.43 -7.50 -0.48
C SER A 255 -12.80 -8.76 0.13
N ALA A 256 -12.29 -8.68 1.36
CA ALA A 256 -11.72 -9.83 2.05
C ALA A 256 -12.76 -10.94 2.30
N TRP A 257 -14.02 -10.55 2.52
CA TRP A 257 -15.12 -11.51 2.74
C TRP A 257 -15.38 -12.35 1.50
N ASP A 258 -15.43 -11.74 0.32
CA ASP A 258 -15.68 -12.44 -0.96
C ASP A 258 -14.63 -13.52 -1.26
N HIS A 259 -13.48 -13.46 -0.59
CA HIS A 259 -12.37 -14.38 -0.72
C HIS A 259 -12.20 -15.32 0.48
N GLY A 260 -13.21 -15.50 1.32
CA GLY A 260 -13.22 -16.53 2.37
C GLY A 260 -12.72 -16.05 3.74
N ALA A 261 -12.35 -14.78 3.89
CA ALA A 261 -11.98 -14.22 5.20
C ALA A 261 -13.20 -13.64 5.93
N TYR A 262 -14.27 -14.44 6.04
CA TYR A 262 -15.52 -14.04 6.69
C TYR A 262 -15.36 -13.93 8.21
N LEU A 263 -15.89 -12.84 8.79
CA LEU A 263 -15.90 -12.59 10.24
C LEU A 263 -14.52 -12.66 10.92
N VAL A 264 -13.45 -12.48 10.14
CA VAL A 264 -12.08 -12.40 10.66
C VAL A 264 -11.88 -11.02 11.27
N SER A 265 -11.33 -10.95 12.48
CA SER A 265 -11.02 -9.67 13.09
C SER A 265 -9.92 -8.94 12.32
N HIS A 266 -9.98 -7.61 12.33
CA HIS A 266 -8.99 -6.75 11.68
C HIS A 266 -7.53 -7.17 11.98
N ALA A 267 -7.23 -7.47 13.24
CA ALA A 267 -5.89 -7.86 13.69
C ALA A 267 -5.42 -9.20 13.09
N MET A 268 -6.34 -10.12 12.82
CA MET A 268 -6.04 -11.45 12.30
C MET A 268 -6.10 -11.55 10.78
N LEU A 269 -6.55 -10.49 10.09
CA LEU A 269 -6.83 -10.56 8.65
C LEU A 269 -5.58 -10.86 7.81
N ALA A 270 -4.45 -10.23 8.13
CA ALA A 270 -3.19 -10.46 7.43
C ALA A 270 -2.64 -11.88 7.64
N SER A 271 -3.01 -12.54 8.74
CA SER A 271 -2.69 -13.94 9.01
C SER A 271 -3.71 -14.94 8.47
N ASN A 272 -4.83 -14.46 7.93
CA ASN A 272 -5.86 -15.36 7.43
C ASN A 272 -5.31 -16.17 6.23
N PRO A 273 -5.42 -17.51 6.22
CA PRO A 273 -4.87 -18.34 5.15
C PRO A 273 -5.38 -18.00 3.75
N ALA A 274 -6.63 -17.53 3.61
CA ALA A 274 -7.17 -17.14 2.31
C ALA A 274 -6.52 -15.85 1.80
N ILE A 275 -6.34 -14.87 2.69
CA ILE A 275 -5.64 -13.62 2.36
C ILE A 275 -4.17 -13.88 2.04
N GLN A 276 -3.48 -14.69 2.85
CA GLN A 276 -2.09 -15.05 2.58
C GLN A 276 -1.95 -15.77 1.23
N ARG A 277 -2.84 -16.71 0.92
CA ARG A 277 -2.84 -17.40 -0.39
C ARG A 277 -3.01 -16.41 -1.54
N MET A 278 -3.96 -15.48 -1.43
CA MET A 278 -4.19 -14.46 -2.45
C MET A 278 -2.94 -13.60 -2.67
N VAL A 279 -2.33 -13.11 -1.59
CA VAL A 279 -1.11 -12.31 -1.66
C VAL A 279 0.01 -13.10 -2.32
N LEU A 280 0.25 -14.34 -1.88
CA LEU A 280 1.31 -15.19 -2.42
C LEU A 280 1.11 -15.57 -3.89
N GLN A 281 -0.13 -15.80 -4.32
CA GLN A 281 -0.43 -16.03 -5.74
C GLN A 281 -0.14 -14.79 -6.58
N TYR A 282 -0.55 -13.62 -6.10
CA TYR A 282 -0.27 -12.36 -6.78
C TYR A 282 1.24 -12.10 -6.88
N THR A 283 2.00 -12.24 -5.79
CA THR A 283 3.45 -12.02 -5.80
C THR A 283 4.22 -13.03 -6.64
N ALA A 284 3.79 -14.29 -6.68
CA ALA A 284 4.36 -15.29 -7.58
C ALA A 284 4.20 -14.87 -9.05
N SER A 285 3.02 -14.34 -9.42
CA SER A 285 2.80 -13.84 -10.78
C SER A 285 3.70 -12.66 -11.14
N LEU A 286 4.00 -11.79 -10.17
CA LEU A 286 4.90 -10.65 -10.37
C LEU A 286 6.35 -11.08 -10.59
N ILE A 287 6.85 -12.07 -9.83
CA ILE A 287 8.19 -12.63 -10.06
C ILE A 287 8.27 -13.29 -11.44
N ALA A 288 7.26 -14.06 -11.83
CA ALA A 288 7.22 -14.69 -13.15
C ALA A 288 7.30 -13.64 -14.28
N GLN A 289 6.51 -12.55 -14.17
CA GLN A 289 6.55 -11.44 -15.12
C GLN A 289 7.94 -10.79 -15.21
N ARG A 290 8.57 -10.52 -14.06
CA ARG A 290 9.93 -9.93 -14.01
C ARG A 290 10.97 -10.84 -14.65
N ASN A 291 10.91 -12.13 -14.38
CA ASN A 291 11.83 -13.10 -14.96
C ASN A 291 11.66 -13.20 -16.48
N GLY A 292 10.41 -13.21 -16.97
CA GLY A 292 10.12 -13.17 -18.40
C GLY A 292 10.67 -11.91 -19.08
N ALA A 293 10.46 -10.74 -18.49
CA ALA A 293 10.99 -9.47 -19.02
C ALA A 293 12.53 -9.45 -19.06
N ARG A 294 13.20 -10.02 -18.05
CA ARG A 294 14.66 -10.13 -18.03
C ARG A 294 15.20 -11.03 -19.14
N VAL A 295 14.59 -12.21 -19.34
CA VAL A 295 14.99 -13.13 -20.41
C VAL A 295 14.79 -12.49 -21.78
N ALA A 296 13.69 -11.76 -21.98
CA ALA A 296 13.43 -11.04 -23.24
C ALA A 296 14.48 -9.93 -23.50
N ALA A 297 14.85 -9.17 -22.46
CA ALA A 297 15.88 -8.14 -22.57
C ALA A 297 17.27 -8.74 -22.92
N GLN A 298 17.63 -9.87 -22.31
CA GLN A 298 18.91 -10.55 -22.59
C GLN A 298 18.98 -11.12 -24.00
N ARG A 299 17.87 -11.58 -24.57
CA ARG A 299 17.83 -12.02 -25.97
C ARG A 299 18.03 -10.84 -26.92
N SER A 300 17.35 -9.74 -26.64
CA SER A 300 17.41 -8.52 -27.45
C SER A 300 18.78 -7.83 -27.42
N SER A 301 19.64 -8.13 -26.44
CA SER A 301 21.01 -7.60 -26.37
C SER A 301 22.05 -8.45 -27.11
N ASN A 302 21.68 -9.64 -27.57
CA ASN A 302 22.57 -10.55 -28.27
C ASN A 302 22.35 -10.56 -29.80
N ASP A 303 21.27 -9.93 -30.26
CA ASP A 303 20.95 -9.69 -31.68
C ASP A 303 21.48 -8.32 -32.12
#